data_AF-V4B9G3-F1
#
_entry.id   AF-V4B9G3-F1
#
_cell.length_a   1.000
_cell.length_b   1.000
_cell.length_c   1.000
_cell.angle_alpha   90.00
_cell.angle_beta   90.00
_cell.angle_gamma   90.00
#
_symmetry.space_group_name_H-M   'P 1'
#
loop_
_entity.id
_entity.type
_entity.pdbx_description
1 polymer ?
#
loop_
_entity_poly.entity_id
_entity_poly.type
_entity_poly.pdbx_seq_one_letter_code
_entity_poly.pdbx_strand_id
1 'polypeptide(L)'
;MNEICALLKEYNESDTEGIIDLFKECSVNPKDKTEVHAKLKELDYSKLMAFDANGLYAEGEYPKAESARPFRLEENEKFVKLFNEQKFRPRTAILKVWFKYPTNMFFQPIPAKDKITFTNIIGKKETGTKIRFRNGFCSDVLTSVDIQEIVKSGSKIIKILDGIVYEDNFKTPPYRDYILILKELRNKYKKEGDNCMNLLGNSLYSKSIQKDINTSRHLWSEATFKANYDSHVKSYEKVNETQYIVQINDEEKEFVPPKDFTRLTPAHLGAFILSHSKKVI
;
A
#
# COMPACT_ATOMS: atom_id res chain seq x y z
N MET A 1 19.94 -2.31 -19.01
CA MET A 1 19.46 -2.66 -17.65
C MET A 1 20.63 -3.02 -16.72
N ASN A 2 21.53 -3.92 -17.10
CA ASN A 2 22.68 -4.31 -16.26
C ASN A 2 23.63 -3.14 -15.92
N GLU A 3 23.95 -2.26 -16.87
CA GLU A 3 24.79 -1.06 -16.62
C GLU A 3 24.12 -0.05 -15.68
N ILE A 4 22.82 0.19 -15.85
CA ILE A 4 22.03 1.07 -14.97
C ILE A 4 21.96 0.47 -13.56
N CYS A 5 21.71 -0.84 -13.44
CA CYS A 5 21.73 -1.54 -12.15
C CYS A 5 23.11 -1.52 -11.49
N ALA A 6 24.20 -1.58 -12.27
CA ALA A 6 25.57 -1.49 -11.76
C ALA A 6 25.87 -0.07 -11.23
N LEU A 7 25.54 0.97 -12.00
CA LEU A 7 25.63 2.37 -11.56
C LEU A 7 24.82 2.64 -10.30
N LEU A 8 23.56 2.17 -10.24
CA LEU A 8 22.71 2.35 -9.06
C LEU A 8 23.21 1.57 -7.84
N LYS A 9 23.86 0.41 -8.03
CA LYS A 9 24.51 -0.34 -6.95
C LYS A 9 25.72 0.41 -6.40
N GLU A 10 26.55 0.96 -7.29
CA GLU A 10 27.72 1.76 -6.92
C GLU A 10 27.32 2.95 -6.03
N TYR A 11 26.24 3.66 -6.40
CA TYR A 11 25.68 4.78 -5.60
C TYR A 11 25.05 4.38 -4.26
N ASN A 12 24.68 3.12 -4.08
CA ASN A 12 23.98 2.62 -2.88
C ASN A 12 24.93 1.88 -1.92
N GLU A 13 26.08 1.42 -2.43
CA GLU A 13 27.19 0.83 -1.66
C GLU A 13 28.25 1.87 -1.27
N SER A 14 28.28 3.02 -1.92
CA SER A 14 29.06 4.17 -1.46
C SER A 14 28.36 4.86 -0.28
N ASP A 15 29.11 5.23 0.76
CA ASP A 15 28.75 6.22 1.79
C ASP A 15 28.56 7.63 1.17
N THR A 16 28.12 7.72 -0.09
CA THR A 16 27.84 8.99 -0.74
C THR A 16 26.55 9.54 -0.19
N GLU A 17 26.72 10.37 0.83
CA GLU A 17 25.85 11.42 1.37
C GLU A 17 25.32 12.41 0.30
N GLY A 18 25.36 12.05 -0.99
CA GLY A 18 25.04 12.95 -2.10
C GLY A 18 23.54 12.97 -2.38
N ILE A 19 23.06 12.12 -3.29
CA ILE A 19 21.72 12.28 -3.88
C ILE A 19 20.57 12.03 -2.89
N ILE A 20 20.69 11.00 -2.04
CA ILE A 20 19.62 10.64 -1.09
C ILE A 20 19.54 11.65 0.06
N ASP A 21 20.68 12.18 0.52
CA ASP A 21 20.69 13.21 1.57
C ASP A 21 20.38 14.60 1.00
N LEU A 22 20.75 14.94 -0.25
CA LEU A 22 20.23 16.12 -0.96
C LEU A 22 18.70 16.07 -1.06
N PHE A 23 18.14 14.91 -1.42
CA PHE A 23 16.69 14.74 -1.53
C PHE A 23 16.02 14.86 -0.16
N LYS A 24 16.68 14.40 0.92
CA LYS A 24 16.19 14.57 2.30
C LYS A 24 16.26 16.03 2.73
N GLU A 25 17.40 16.72 2.57
CA GLU A 25 17.55 18.15 2.89
C GLU A 25 16.49 19.00 2.19
N CYS A 26 16.28 18.79 0.88
CA CYS A 26 15.30 19.57 0.11
C CYS A 26 13.84 19.17 0.35
N SER A 27 13.57 17.98 0.93
CA SER A 27 12.20 17.52 1.18
C SER A 27 11.52 18.20 2.37
N VAL A 28 12.31 18.80 3.27
CA VAL A 28 11.85 19.40 4.53
C VAL A 28 11.38 20.86 4.34
N ASN A 29 11.77 21.51 3.23
CA ASN A 29 11.47 22.92 2.98
C ASN A 29 10.65 23.10 1.68
N PRO A 30 9.44 23.70 1.71
CA PRO A 30 8.61 23.88 0.52
C PRO A 30 9.27 24.69 -0.61
N LYS A 31 10.25 25.53 -0.28
CA LYS A 31 11.01 26.35 -1.25
C LYS A 31 12.05 25.54 -2.05
N ASP A 32 12.56 24.43 -1.52
CA ASP A 32 13.72 23.70 -2.09
C ASP A 32 13.35 22.59 -3.09
N LYS A 33 12.08 22.17 -3.14
CA LYS A 33 11.60 21.25 -4.20
C LYS A 33 11.76 21.85 -5.60
N THR A 34 11.69 23.17 -5.71
CA THR A 34 11.84 23.91 -6.96
C THR A 34 13.28 23.88 -7.46
N GLU A 35 14.26 23.94 -6.56
CA GLU A 35 15.69 23.94 -6.91
C GLU A 35 16.16 22.55 -7.37
N VAL A 36 15.76 21.48 -6.67
CA VAL A 36 16.03 20.10 -7.12
C VAL A 36 15.38 19.84 -8.47
N HIS A 37 14.14 20.29 -8.65
CA HIS A 37 13.45 20.16 -9.94
C HIS A 37 14.14 20.96 -11.06
N ALA A 38 14.69 22.14 -10.76
CA ALA A 38 15.46 22.95 -11.70
C ALA A 38 16.79 22.29 -12.08
N LYS A 39 17.57 21.79 -11.12
CA LYS A 39 18.83 21.06 -11.36
C LYS A 39 18.61 19.76 -12.13
N LEU A 40 17.51 19.06 -11.84
CA LEU A 40 17.11 17.90 -12.61
C LEU A 40 16.86 18.34 -14.07
N LYS A 41 16.03 19.37 -14.32
CA LYS A 41 15.74 19.88 -15.67
C LYS A 41 16.96 20.21 -16.55
N GLU A 42 18.10 20.53 -15.95
CA GLU A 42 19.36 20.81 -16.66
C GLU A 42 20.12 19.56 -17.13
N LEU A 43 19.75 18.37 -16.65
CA LEU A 43 20.32 17.10 -17.12
C LEU A 43 19.89 16.84 -18.57
N ASP A 44 20.80 16.31 -19.39
CA ASP A 44 20.48 15.93 -20.77
C ASP A 44 19.57 14.69 -20.79
N TYR A 45 18.26 14.93 -20.89
CA TYR A 45 17.21 13.92 -20.97
C TYR A 45 17.02 13.35 -22.37
N SER A 46 17.84 13.70 -23.36
CA SER A 46 17.65 13.29 -24.77
C SER A 46 17.57 11.77 -24.99
N LYS A 47 17.96 10.96 -23.99
CA LYS A 47 17.93 9.49 -24.00
C LYS A 47 16.94 8.86 -23.02
N LEU A 48 16.18 9.64 -22.25
CA LEU A 48 15.26 9.13 -21.23
C LEU A 48 13.81 9.14 -21.75
N MET A 49 13.14 8.00 -21.61
CA MET A 49 11.71 7.86 -21.93
C MET A 49 10.92 7.59 -20.65
N ALA A 50 9.78 8.26 -20.50
CA ALA A 50 8.83 8.02 -19.43
C ALA A 50 7.66 7.20 -19.97
N PHE A 51 7.39 6.06 -19.32
CA PHE A 51 6.21 5.26 -19.56
C PHE A 51 5.27 5.45 -18.37
N ASP A 52 4.00 5.76 -18.66
CA ASP A 52 2.95 5.85 -17.65
C ASP A 52 1.79 4.94 -18.06
N ALA A 53 1.31 4.16 -17.10
CA ALA A 53 0.27 3.18 -17.35
C ALA A 53 -1.12 3.81 -17.15
N ASN A 54 -1.94 3.71 -18.19
CA ASN A 54 -3.30 4.24 -18.16
C ASN A 54 -4.26 3.26 -17.48
N GLY A 55 -4.66 3.53 -16.24
CA GLY A 55 -5.75 2.79 -15.57
C GLY A 55 -5.33 1.46 -14.93
N LEU A 56 -4.20 1.47 -14.21
CA LEU A 56 -3.54 0.34 -13.54
C LEU A 56 -4.43 -0.55 -12.65
N TYR A 57 -5.57 -0.06 -12.17
CA TYR A 57 -6.38 -0.73 -11.14
C TYR A 57 -7.52 -1.62 -11.67
N ALA A 58 -7.61 -1.81 -12.99
CA ALA A 58 -8.78 -2.45 -13.61
C ALA A 58 -8.63 -3.95 -13.91
N GLU A 59 -7.39 -4.43 -14.07
CA GLU A 59 -7.12 -5.76 -14.59
C GLU A 59 -6.55 -6.67 -13.51
N GLY A 60 -7.09 -7.89 -13.39
CA GLY A 60 -6.59 -8.85 -12.41
C GLY A 60 -7.55 -9.97 -12.04
N GLU A 61 -7.01 -10.89 -11.25
CA GLU A 61 -7.74 -11.97 -10.59
C GLU A 61 -8.25 -11.48 -9.23
N TYR A 62 -9.57 -11.54 -9.03
CA TYR A 62 -10.21 -11.03 -7.82
C TYR A 62 -10.87 -12.17 -7.04
N PRO A 63 -10.59 -12.30 -5.73
CA PRO A 63 -11.19 -13.35 -4.90
C PRO A 63 -12.70 -13.16 -4.71
N LYS A 64 -13.44 -14.27 -4.64
CA LYS A 64 -14.81 -14.29 -4.11
C LYS A 64 -14.80 -14.57 -2.61
N ALA A 65 -15.37 -13.68 -1.81
CA ALA A 65 -15.42 -13.85 -0.34
C ALA A 65 -16.10 -15.13 0.10
N GLU A 66 -17.13 -15.55 -0.63
CA GLU A 66 -17.95 -16.70 -0.32
C GLU A 66 -17.10 -17.99 -0.30
N SER A 67 -16.01 -17.98 -1.05
CA SER A 67 -15.06 -19.09 -1.14
C SER A 67 -13.89 -18.99 -0.14
N ALA A 68 -13.88 -17.96 0.71
CA ALA A 68 -12.80 -17.72 1.65
C ALA A 68 -12.80 -18.78 2.76
N ARG A 69 -11.62 -19.32 3.04
CA ARG A 69 -11.39 -20.22 4.16
C ARG A 69 -10.01 -19.99 4.78
N PRO A 70 -9.81 -20.38 6.04
CA PRO A 70 -8.47 -20.38 6.61
C PRO A 70 -7.56 -21.35 5.85
N PHE A 71 -6.30 -20.93 5.70
CA PHE A 71 -5.22 -21.80 5.26
C PHE A 71 -5.01 -22.91 6.29
N ARG A 72 -4.78 -24.14 5.83
CA ARG A 72 -4.53 -25.28 6.70
C ARG A 72 -3.06 -25.70 6.61
N LEU A 73 -2.43 -25.98 7.74
CA LEU A 73 -0.99 -26.27 7.81
C LEU A 73 -0.60 -27.52 7.01
N GLU A 74 -1.51 -28.49 6.86
CA GLU A 74 -1.29 -29.71 6.07
C GLU A 74 -1.13 -29.39 4.57
N GLU A 75 -1.62 -28.24 4.11
CA GLU A 75 -1.51 -27.81 2.71
C GLU A 75 -0.19 -27.08 2.41
N ASN A 76 0.65 -26.83 3.43
CA ASN A 76 1.88 -26.04 3.30
C ASN A 76 2.81 -26.56 2.21
N GLU A 77 3.13 -27.86 2.21
CA GLU A 77 4.04 -28.43 1.22
C GLU A 77 3.50 -28.27 -0.21
N LYS A 78 2.21 -28.53 -0.39
CA LYS A 78 1.52 -28.37 -1.68
C LYS A 78 1.55 -26.91 -2.15
N PHE A 79 1.22 -25.97 -1.28
CA PHE A 79 1.17 -24.54 -1.65
C PHE A 79 2.56 -23.98 -1.92
N VAL A 80 3.55 -24.31 -1.09
CA VAL A 80 4.96 -23.92 -1.30
C VAL A 80 5.45 -24.43 -2.65
N LYS A 81 5.13 -25.68 -3.01
CA LYS A 81 5.46 -26.23 -4.33
C LYS A 81 4.76 -25.46 -5.45
N LEU A 82 3.44 -25.24 -5.35
CA LEU A 82 2.66 -24.51 -6.36
C LEU A 82 3.16 -23.07 -6.58
N PHE A 83 3.53 -22.35 -5.52
CA PHE A 83 4.09 -21.00 -5.65
C PHE A 83 5.45 -21.00 -6.32
N ASN A 84 6.38 -21.85 -5.84
CA ASN A 84 7.72 -21.93 -6.41
C ASN A 84 7.71 -22.42 -7.88
N GLU A 85 6.73 -23.22 -8.27
CA GLU A 85 6.52 -23.65 -9.66
C GLU A 85 5.69 -22.65 -10.50
N GLN A 86 5.24 -21.52 -9.94
CA GLN A 86 4.36 -20.55 -10.61
C GLN A 86 2.99 -21.10 -11.06
N LYS A 87 2.49 -22.17 -10.41
CA LYS A 87 1.24 -22.88 -10.77
C LYS A 87 0.09 -22.70 -9.77
N PHE A 88 0.19 -21.73 -8.86
CA PHE A 88 -0.84 -21.52 -7.83
C PHE A 88 -2.21 -21.08 -8.39
N ARG A 89 -2.22 -20.50 -9.58
CA ARG A 89 -3.43 -19.99 -10.23
C ARG A 89 -4.36 -21.10 -10.72
N PRO A 90 -5.68 -20.85 -10.76
CA PRO A 90 -6.36 -19.55 -10.60
C PRO A 90 -6.68 -19.18 -9.14
N ARG A 91 -6.24 -19.91 -8.13
CA ARG A 91 -6.59 -19.59 -6.73
C ARG A 91 -5.93 -18.29 -6.28
N THR A 92 -6.60 -17.59 -5.38
CA THR A 92 -6.05 -16.39 -4.72
C THR A 92 -5.93 -16.61 -3.23
N ALA A 93 -4.98 -15.93 -2.59
CA ALA A 93 -4.75 -16.07 -1.16
C ALA A 93 -4.10 -14.81 -0.57
N ILE A 94 -4.24 -14.62 0.74
CA ILE A 94 -3.47 -13.66 1.54
C ILE A 94 -2.78 -14.49 2.62
N LEU A 95 -1.47 -14.62 2.55
CA LEU A 95 -0.70 -15.58 3.34
C LEU A 95 0.44 -14.90 4.08
N LYS A 96 0.64 -15.29 5.34
CA LYS A 96 1.86 -15.04 6.08
C LYS A 96 2.92 -16.03 5.62
N VAL A 97 3.96 -15.52 4.97
CA VAL A 97 4.97 -16.35 4.30
C VAL A 97 6.38 -16.06 4.80
N TRP A 98 7.20 -17.10 4.79
CA TRP A 98 8.66 -17.02 4.86
C TRP A 98 9.23 -17.27 3.48
N PHE A 99 10.10 -16.38 3.03
CA PHE A 99 10.72 -16.46 1.72
C PHE A 99 12.15 -15.93 1.78
N LYS A 100 12.94 -16.29 0.77
CA LYS A 100 14.33 -15.87 0.68
C LYS A 100 14.58 -15.16 -0.64
N TYR A 101 14.94 -13.88 -0.56
CA TYR A 101 15.46 -13.11 -1.68
C TYR A 101 16.89 -13.54 -2.04
N PRO A 102 17.30 -13.48 -3.32
CA PRO A 102 18.70 -13.61 -3.70
C PRO A 102 19.58 -12.58 -2.98
N THR A 103 20.84 -12.94 -2.68
CA THR A 103 21.75 -12.08 -1.90
C THR A 103 22.20 -10.81 -2.63
N ASN A 104 22.10 -10.79 -3.95
CA ASN A 104 22.56 -9.71 -4.83
C ASN A 104 21.41 -8.98 -5.54
N MET A 105 20.18 -9.19 -5.09
CA MET A 105 18.99 -8.58 -5.67
C MET A 105 18.92 -7.09 -5.33
N PHE A 106 18.68 -6.26 -6.34
CA PHE A 106 18.55 -4.81 -6.17
C PHE A 106 17.09 -4.37 -6.23
N PHE A 107 16.38 -4.71 -7.30
CA PHE A 107 14.95 -4.41 -7.44
C PHE A 107 14.08 -5.48 -6.78
N GLN A 108 13.69 -5.26 -5.53
CA GLN A 108 12.76 -6.15 -4.83
C GLN A 108 11.32 -5.74 -5.14
N PRO A 109 10.46 -6.67 -5.62
CA PRO A 109 9.03 -6.40 -5.87
C PRO A 109 8.31 -5.87 -4.62
N ILE A 110 8.76 -6.30 -3.43
CA ILE A 110 8.18 -5.90 -2.15
C ILE A 110 9.30 -5.43 -1.23
N PRO A 111 9.59 -4.12 -1.21
CA PRO A 111 10.59 -3.59 -0.29
C PRO A 111 10.01 -3.52 1.13
N ALA A 112 10.88 -3.66 2.12
CA ALA A 112 10.51 -3.51 3.52
C ALA A 112 10.26 -2.04 3.86
N LYS A 113 9.28 -1.78 4.72
CA LYS A 113 9.00 -0.45 5.28
C LYS A 113 9.34 -0.44 6.76
N ASP A 114 10.50 0.12 7.08
CA ASP A 114 11.00 0.18 8.46
C ASP A 114 10.62 1.50 9.11
N LYS A 115 10.07 1.44 10.33
CA LYS A 115 9.93 2.63 11.16
C LYS A 115 11.30 3.05 11.66
N ILE A 116 11.67 4.29 11.42
CA ILE A 116 12.91 4.88 11.93
C ILE A 116 12.54 6.06 12.84
N THR A 117 13.24 6.19 13.95
CA THR A 117 13.13 7.36 14.82
C THR A 117 14.38 8.21 14.61
N PHE A 118 14.20 9.49 14.34
CA PHE A 118 15.29 10.44 14.18
C PHE A 118 14.99 11.73 14.95
N THR A 119 16.03 12.45 15.35
CA THR A 119 15.88 13.77 15.98
C THR A 119 15.93 14.81 14.87
N ASN A 120 14.89 15.63 14.76
CA ASN A 120 14.88 16.73 13.80
C ASN A 120 15.85 17.85 14.25
N ILE A 121 16.07 18.83 13.36
CA ILE A 121 16.98 19.97 13.60
C ILE A 121 16.62 20.83 14.81
N ILE A 122 15.37 20.74 15.31
CA ILE A 122 14.85 21.48 16.48
C ILE A 122 14.94 20.60 17.76
N GLY A 123 15.59 19.44 17.69
CA GLY A 123 15.76 18.52 18.82
C GLY A 123 14.54 17.64 19.12
N LYS A 124 13.48 17.67 18.28
CA LYS A 124 12.27 16.87 18.48
C LYS A 124 12.45 15.49 17.84
N LYS A 125 12.13 14.43 18.58
CA LYS A 125 12.09 13.06 18.05
C LYS A 125 10.90 12.90 17.12
N GLU A 126 11.16 12.54 15.88
CA GLU A 126 10.17 12.22 14.86
C GLU A 126 10.31 10.76 14.45
N THR A 127 9.20 10.17 14.00
CA THR A 127 9.19 8.80 13.47
C THR A 127 8.83 8.85 11.99
N GLY A 128 9.77 8.43 11.15
CA GLY A 128 9.60 8.29 9.71
C GLY A 128 9.47 6.83 9.28
N THR A 129 9.18 6.63 8.00
CA THR A 129 9.25 5.32 7.35
C THR A 129 10.41 5.34 6.35
N LYS A 130 11.36 4.40 6.48
CA LYS A 130 12.44 4.19 5.51
C LYS A 130 12.16 2.92 4.72
N ILE A 131 12.13 3.06 3.40
CA ILE A 131 12.08 1.91 2.49
C ILE A 131 13.46 1.25 2.49
N ARG A 132 13.52 -0.07 2.70
CA ARG A 132 14.77 -0.85 2.66
C ARG A 132 14.61 -2.07 1.77
N PHE A 133 15.66 -2.40 1.04
CA PHE A 133 15.79 -3.67 0.33
C PHE A 133 16.46 -4.68 1.27
N ARG A 134 15.77 -5.78 1.60
CA ARG A 134 16.27 -6.81 2.52
C ARG A 134 16.57 -8.08 1.74
N ASN A 135 17.84 -8.36 1.45
CA ASN A 135 18.21 -9.61 0.80
C ASN A 135 18.23 -10.76 1.82
N GLY A 136 18.15 -12.01 1.36
CA GLY A 136 18.10 -13.17 2.24
C GLY A 136 16.71 -13.40 2.83
N PHE A 137 16.65 -13.90 4.07
CA PHE A 137 15.40 -14.36 4.68
C PHE A 137 14.48 -13.21 5.08
N CYS A 138 13.22 -13.29 4.64
CA CYS A 138 12.16 -12.33 4.92
C CYS A 138 10.88 -13.05 5.38
N SER A 139 10.04 -12.32 6.12
CA SER A 139 8.70 -12.76 6.50
C SER A 139 7.72 -11.59 6.37
N ASP A 140 6.60 -11.83 5.70
CA ASP A 140 5.55 -10.82 5.55
C ASP A 140 4.17 -11.46 5.27
N VAL A 141 3.11 -10.66 5.34
CA VAL A 141 1.74 -11.04 4.94
C VAL A 141 1.49 -10.51 3.52
N LEU A 142 1.41 -11.44 2.56
CA LEU A 142 1.42 -11.12 1.14
C LEU A 142 0.24 -11.73 0.41
N THR A 143 -0.24 -11.07 -0.64
CA THR A 143 -1.21 -11.69 -1.55
C THR A 143 -0.53 -12.75 -2.42
N SER A 144 -1.30 -13.70 -2.95
CA SER A 144 -0.80 -14.71 -3.89
C SER A 144 -0.16 -14.09 -5.13
N VAL A 145 -0.61 -12.90 -5.53
CA VAL A 145 -0.04 -12.12 -6.64
C VAL A 145 1.36 -11.63 -6.28
N ASP A 146 1.47 -10.97 -5.13
CA ASP A 146 2.73 -10.46 -4.58
C ASP A 146 3.75 -11.61 -4.40
N ILE A 147 3.31 -12.76 -3.88
CA ILE A 147 4.14 -13.98 -3.73
C ILE A 147 4.64 -14.49 -5.09
N GLN A 148 3.78 -14.49 -6.11
CA GLN A 148 4.19 -14.91 -7.45
C GLN A 148 5.22 -13.97 -8.07
N GLU A 149 5.07 -12.66 -7.93
CA GLU A 149 6.06 -11.69 -8.43
C GLU A 149 7.40 -11.84 -7.71
N ILE A 150 7.39 -12.09 -6.41
CA ILE A 150 8.59 -12.44 -5.63
C ILE A 150 9.28 -13.67 -6.21
N VAL A 151 8.54 -14.75 -6.46
CA VAL A 151 9.13 -15.98 -7.01
C VAL A 151 9.63 -15.77 -8.44
N LYS A 152 8.89 -15.04 -9.30
CA LYS A 152 9.34 -14.71 -10.67
C LYS A 152 10.65 -13.96 -10.67
N SER A 153 10.86 -13.11 -9.68
CA SER A 153 12.09 -12.34 -9.50
C SER A 153 13.28 -13.17 -8.97
N GLY A 154 13.13 -14.49 -8.83
CA GLY A 154 14.19 -15.43 -8.45
C GLY A 154 14.21 -15.81 -6.97
N SER A 155 13.20 -15.39 -6.20
CA SER A 155 13.10 -15.73 -4.78
C SER A 155 12.47 -17.10 -4.56
N LYS A 156 12.70 -17.68 -3.39
CA LYS A 156 12.11 -18.97 -3.01
C LYS A 156 11.18 -18.83 -1.82
N ILE A 157 9.96 -19.34 -1.93
CA ILE A 157 9.06 -19.51 -0.78
C ILE A 157 9.55 -20.70 0.02
N ILE A 158 9.74 -20.49 1.32
CA ILE A 158 10.27 -21.48 2.26
C ILE A 158 9.13 -22.14 3.02
N LYS A 159 8.20 -21.34 3.55
CA LYS A 159 7.10 -21.83 4.39
C LYS A 159 5.93 -20.85 4.38
N ILE A 160 4.72 -21.38 4.51
CA ILE A 160 3.50 -20.62 4.76
C ILE A 160 3.09 -20.92 6.20
N LEU A 161 2.82 -19.86 6.97
CA LEU A 161 2.52 -19.96 8.39
C LEU A 161 1.02 -19.93 8.67
N ASP A 162 0.31 -19.04 7.98
CA ASP A 162 -1.09 -18.75 8.23
C ASP A 162 -1.66 -17.95 7.04
N GLY A 163 -2.97 -17.79 6.98
CA GLY A 163 -3.62 -16.87 6.06
C GLY A 163 -5.01 -17.29 5.62
N ILE A 164 -5.50 -16.62 4.59
CA ILE A 164 -6.81 -16.84 3.99
C ILE A 164 -6.60 -17.31 2.54
N VAL A 165 -7.31 -18.36 2.17
CA VAL A 165 -7.34 -18.91 0.80
C VAL A 165 -8.74 -18.71 0.24
N TYR A 166 -8.82 -18.25 -1.00
CA TYR A 166 -10.06 -18.14 -1.76
C TYR A 166 -10.05 -19.22 -2.83
N GLU A 167 -11.02 -20.14 -2.77
CA GLU A 167 -11.11 -21.25 -3.72
C GLU A 167 -11.64 -20.78 -5.09
N ASP A 168 -12.44 -19.72 -5.12
CA ASP A 168 -13.02 -19.16 -6.33
C ASP A 168 -12.64 -17.69 -6.53
N ASN A 169 -12.44 -17.33 -7.79
CA ASN A 169 -12.31 -15.95 -8.23
C ASN A 169 -13.55 -15.51 -9.01
N PHE A 170 -13.72 -14.20 -9.14
CA PHE A 170 -14.63 -13.63 -10.12
C PHE A 170 -14.18 -13.97 -11.54
N LYS A 171 -15.12 -14.42 -12.38
CA LYS A 171 -14.87 -14.61 -13.82
C LYS A 171 -14.56 -13.30 -14.53
N THR A 172 -15.17 -12.23 -14.06
CA THR A 172 -15.03 -10.87 -14.57
C THR A 172 -14.69 -9.95 -13.40
N PRO A 173 -13.69 -9.06 -13.50
CA PRO A 173 -13.35 -8.13 -12.42
C PRO A 173 -14.59 -7.40 -11.89
N PRO A 174 -14.78 -7.33 -10.56
CA PRO A 174 -16.00 -6.80 -9.96
C PRO A 174 -16.24 -5.32 -10.29
N TYR A 175 -15.18 -4.58 -10.61
CA TYR A 175 -15.23 -3.15 -10.95
C TYR A 175 -15.18 -2.87 -12.45
N ARG A 176 -15.22 -3.90 -13.30
CA ARG A 176 -15.01 -3.75 -14.76
C ARG A 176 -15.93 -2.71 -15.37
N ASP A 177 -17.24 -2.86 -15.19
CA ASP A 177 -18.21 -2.02 -15.88
C ASP A 177 -18.16 -0.58 -15.35
N TYR A 178 -17.97 -0.42 -14.04
CA TYR A 178 -17.74 0.88 -13.41
C TYR A 178 -16.51 1.60 -14.01
N ILE A 179 -15.40 0.88 -14.16
CA ILE A 179 -14.17 1.43 -14.74
C ILE A 179 -14.35 1.79 -16.22
N LEU A 180 -15.07 0.96 -16.99
CA LEU A 180 -15.36 1.24 -18.40
C LEU A 180 -16.19 2.52 -18.56
N ILE A 181 -17.23 2.68 -17.75
CA ILE A 181 -18.06 3.90 -17.73
C ILE A 181 -17.20 5.12 -17.38
N LEU A 182 -16.38 5.04 -16.33
CA LEU A 182 -15.48 6.14 -15.94
C LEU A 182 -14.47 6.48 -17.03
N LYS A 183 -13.94 5.48 -17.75
CA LYS A 183 -13.01 5.69 -18.86
C LYS A 183 -13.68 6.42 -20.03
N GLU A 184 -14.90 6.04 -20.39
CA GLU A 184 -15.69 6.71 -21.42
C GLU A 184 -15.99 8.17 -21.05
N LEU A 185 -16.47 8.41 -19.82
CA LEU A 185 -16.72 9.76 -19.31
C LEU A 185 -15.43 10.58 -19.28
N ARG A 186 -14.32 10.02 -18.78
CA ARG A 186 -13.03 10.71 -18.77
C ARG A 186 -12.62 11.12 -20.18
N ASN A 187 -12.73 10.22 -21.17
CA ASN A 187 -12.35 10.53 -22.54
C ASN A 187 -13.24 11.62 -23.16
N LYS A 188 -14.53 11.61 -22.84
CA LYS A 188 -15.48 12.65 -23.27
C LYS A 188 -15.10 14.02 -22.70
N TYR A 189 -14.83 14.10 -21.40
CA TYR A 189 -14.58 15.38 -20.70
C TYR A 189 -13.09 15.79 -20.65
N LYS A 190 -12.16 14.97 -21.16
CA LYS A 190 -10.72 15.26 -21.16
C LYS A 190 -10.38 16.59 -21.83
N LYS A 191 -11.12 16.96 -22.89
CA LYS A 191 -10.91 18.21 -23.64
C LYS A 191 -11.38 19.46 -22.88
N GLU A 192 -12.27 19.28 -21.91
CA GLU A 192 -12.83 20.35 -21.08
C GLU A 192 -11.96 20.63 -19.83
N GLY A 193 -10.86 19.88 -19.65
CA GLY A 193 -9.96 20.02 -18.51
C GLY A 193 -10.48 19.40 -17.21
N ASP A 194 -11.58 18.64 -17.26
CA ASP A 194 -12.16 18.03 -16.07
C ASP A 194 -11.36 16.80 -15.60
N ASN A 195 -10.93 16.84 -14.33
CA ASN A 195 -10.17 15.78 -13.67
C ASN A 195 -11.05 14.95 -12.69
N CYS A 196 -12.35 15.26 -12.56
CA CYS A 196 -13.25 14.59 -11.62
C CYS A 196 -13.32 13.08 -11.87
N MET A 197 -13.37 12.65 -13.13
CA MET A 197 -13.42 11.22 -13.47
C MET A 197 -12.16 10.46 -13.05
N ASN A 198 -11.00 11.12 -13.10
CA ASN A 198 -9.75 10.53 -12.64
C ASN A 198 -9.74 10.39 -11.11
N LEU A 199 -10.25 11.41 -10.40
CA LEU A 199 -10.38 11.37 -8.95
C LEU A 199 -11.33 10.25 -8.50
N LEU A 200 -12.48 10.11 -9.16
CA LEU A 200 -13.45 9.04 -8.89
C LEU A 200 -12.87 7.64 -9.16
N GLY A 201 -12.10 7.48 -10.25
CA GLY A 201 -11.41 6.23 -10.53
C GLY A 201 -10.41 5.84 -9.44
N ASN A 202 -9.61 6.80 -8.97
CA ASN A 202 -8.60 6.57 -7.94
C ASN A 202 -9.19 6.43 -6.52
N SER A 203 -10.34 7.06 -6.26
CA SER A 203 -10.99 7.01 -4.95
C SER A 203 -11.63 5.65 -4.67
N LEU A 204 -12.07 4.92 -5.70
CA LEU A 204 -12.63 3.57 -5.58
C LEU A 204 -11.68 2.65 -4.81
N TYR A 205 -10.43 2.56 -5.26
CA TYR A 205 -9.39 1.78 -4.60
C TYR A 205 -9.15 2.28 -3.16
N SER A 206 -9.01 3.59 -2.98
CA SER A 206 -8.73 4.19 -1.68
C SER A 206 -9.84 3.89 -0.66
N LYS A 207 -11.08 3.82 -1.13
CA LYS A 207 -12.23 3.46 -0.31
C LYS A 207 -12.21 1.98 0.05
N SER A 208 -11.78 1.11 -0.87
CA SER A 208 -11.62 -0.32 -0.58
C SER A 208 -10.61 -0.58 0.54
N ILE A 209 -9.51 0.16 0.64
CA ILE A 209 -8.51 -0.04 1.71
C ILE A 209 -8.72 0.84 2.94
N GLN A 210 -9.83 1.58 3.01
CA GLN A 210 -10.07 2.50 4.12
C GLN A 210 -10.16 1.71 5.44
N LYS A 211 -9.37 2.13 6.43
CA LYS A 211 -9.49 1.63 7.79
C LYS A 211 -10.75 2.19 8.42
N ASP A 212 -11.42 1.36 9.22
CA ASP A 212 -12.52 1.83 10.03
C ASP A 212 -12.05 2.97 10.93
N ILE A 213 -12.80 4.07 10.89
CA ILE A 213 -12.56 5.25 11.72
C ILE A 213 -13.52 5.12 12.88
N ASN A 214 -13.00 4.63 14.01
CA ASN A 214 -13.76 4.46 15.25
C ASN A 214 -13.56 5.64 16.19
N THR A 215 -13.16 6.79 15.66
CA THR A 215 -12.96 7.99 16.47
C THR A 215 -13.47 9.23 15.78
N SER A 216 -14.19 10.05 16.50
CA SER A 216 -14.63 11.37 16.09
C SER A 216 -13.83 12.47 16.81
N ARG A 217 -13.73 13.66 16.19
CA ARG A 217 -13.13 14.85 16.81
C ARG A 217 -14.19 15.93 16.91
N HIS A 218 -14.30 16.51 18.10
CA HIS A 218 -15.28 17.55 18.41
C HIS A 218 -14.58 18.78 18.96
N LEU A 219 -15.15 19.95 18.67
CA LEU A 219 -14.76 21.19 19.33
C LEU A 219 -15.77 21.46 20.45
N TRP A 220 -15.35 21.29 21.70
CA TRP A 220 -16.19 21.45 22.87
C TRP A 220 -15.81 22.68 23.69
N SER A 221 -16.81 23.37 24.22
CA SER A 221 -16.58 24.37 25.26
C SER A 221 -16.12 23.70 26.57
N GLU A 222 -15.50 24.45 27.48
CA GLU A 222 -15.13 23.91 28.81
C GLU A 222 -16.34 23.33 29.56
N ALA A 223 -17.50 23.98 29.49
CA ALA A 223 -18.73 23.50 30.12
C ALA A 223 -19.19 22.17 29.48
N THR A 224 -19.20 22.10 28.15
CA THR A 224 -19.55 20.88 27.40
C THR A 224 -18.58 19.75 27.69
N PHE A 225 -17.29 20.02 27.75
CA PHE A 225 -16.26 19.03 28.04
C PHE A 225 -16.43 18.46 29.44
N LYS A 226 -16.61 19.29 30.47
CA LYS A 226 -16.84 18.82 31.85
C LYS A 226 -18.13 17.99 31.96
N ALA A 227 -19.19 18.36 31.26
CA ALA A 227 -20.47 17.66 31.31
C ALA A 227 -20.45 16.29 30.60
N ASN A 228 -19.59 16.12 29.59
CA ASN A 228 -19.55 14.92 28.72
C ASN A 228 -18.21 14.17 28.80
N TYR A 229 -17.40 14.41 29.83
CA TYR A 229 -16.13 13.70 30.01
C TYR A 229 -16.37 12.30 30.60
N ASP A 230 -16.04 11.28 29.82
CA ASP A 230 -16.22 9.87 30.18
C ASP A 230 -15.07 8.99 29.64
N SER A 231 -15.23 7.67 29.77
CA SER A 231 -14.25 6.67 29.29
C SER A 231 -14.09 6.61 27.77
N HIS A 232 -15.00 7.22 27.00
CA HIS A 232 -14.92 7.26 25.54
C HIS A 232 -13.98 8.36 25.06
N VAL A 233 -13.67 9.36 25.90
CA VAL A 233 -12.68 10.39 25.58
C VAL A 233 -11.29 9.78 25.50
N LYS A 234 -10.75 9.70 24.28
CA LYS A 234 -9.41 9.15 24.00
C LYS A 234 -8.30 10.15 24.29
N SER A 235 -8.50 11.40 23.88
CA SER A 235 -7.55 12.49 24.10
C SER A 235 -8.25 13.84 23.94
N TYR A 236 -7.66 14.88 24.52
CA TYR A 236 -8.13 16.25 24.35
C TYR A 236 -6.95 17.22 24.30
N GLU A 237 -7.14 18.31 23.58
CA GLU A 237 -6.17 19.40 23.44
C GLU A 237 -6.89 20.73 23.70
N LYS A 238 -6.36 21.54 24.62
CA LYS A 238 -6.87 22.88 24.88
C LYS A 238 -6.44 23.80 23.74
N VAL A 239 -7.40 24.36 23.01
CA VAL A 239 -7.12 25.27 21.88
C VAL A 239 -6.96 26.70 22.38
N ASN A 240 -7.81 27.11 23.31
CA ASN A 240 -7.81 28.43 23.92
C ASN A 240 -8.46 28.36 25.31
N GLU A 241 -8.68 29.49 25.97
CA GLU A 241 -9.22 29.54 27.33
C GLU A 241 -10.58 28.84 27.48
N THR A 242 -11.39 28.80 26.42
CA THR A 242 -12.80 28.36 26.49
C THR A 242 -13.10 27.07 25.72
N GLN A 243 -12.18 26.59 24.88
CA GLN A 243 -12.42 25.49 23.93
C GLN A 243 -11.35 24.40 23.93
N TYR A 244 -11.81 23.18 23.68
CA TYR A 244 -11.02 21.96 23.61
C TYR A 244 -11.35 21.20 22.31
N ILE A 245 -10.32 20.69 21.63
CA ILE A 245 -10.49 19.64 20.63
C ILE A 245 -10.48 18.32 21.38
N VAL A 246 -11.57 17.57 21.31
CA VAL A 246 -11.77 16.32 22.04
C VAL A 246 -11.91 15.19 21.02
N GLN A 247 -11.06 14.18 21.14
CA GLN A 247 -11.15 12.95 20.36
C GLN A 247 -11.88 11.89 21.18
N ILE A 248 -12.93 11.32 20.60
CA ILE A 248 -13.81 10.35 21.26
C ILE A 248 -13.75 9.04 20.48
N ASN A 249 -13.74 7.91 21.17
CA ASN A 249 -13.97 6.61 20.56
C ASN A 249 -15.47 6.43 20.32
N ASP A 250 -15.85 6.20 19.08
CA ASP A 250 -17.23 5.88 18.76
C ASP A 250 -17.53 4.47 19.32
N GLU A 251 -18.68 4.31 19.99
CA GLU A 251 -19.09 3.00 20.51
C GLU A 251 -19.14 1.97 19.37
N GLU A 252 -18.44 0.85 19.54
CA GLU A 252 -18.62 -0.31 18.66
C GLU A 252 -20.04 -0.82 18.86
N LYS A 253 -20.98 -0.35 18.03
CA LYS A 253 -22.28 -0.99 17.92
C LYS A 253 -22.01 -2.45 17.59
N GLU A 254 -22.44 -3.35 18.47
CA GLU A 254 -22.33 -4.78 18.28
C GLU A 254 -22.99 -5.15 16.93
N PHE A 255 -22.17 -5.30 15.91
CA PHE A 255 -22.65 -5.62 14.58
C PHE A 255 -23.02 -7.09 14.60
N VAL A 256 -24.31 -7.40 14.61
CA VAL A 256 -24.83 -8.74 14.40
C VAL A 256 -24.88 -8.98 12.89
N PRO A 257 -23.92 -9.71 12.29
CA PRO A 257 -23.98 -10.00 10.87
C PRO A 257 -25.22 -10.83 10.55
N PRO A 258 -25.93 -10.54 9.45
CA PRO A 258 -26.89 -11.49 8.87
C PRO A 258 -26.25 -12.86 8.62
N LYS A 259 -27.03 -13.95 8.69
CA LYS A 259 -26.51 -15.33 8.51
C LYS A 259 -25.74 -15.55 7.19
N ASP A 260 -26.02 -14.75 6.16
CA ASP A 260 -25.39 -14.83 4.84
C ASP A 260 -24.31 -13.75 4.61
N PHE A 261 -23.90 -13.05 5.67
CA PHE A 261 -22.91 -11.98 5.57
C PHE A 261 -21.50 -12.55 5.43
N THR A 262 -21.02 -12.62 4.19
CA THR A 262 -19.62 -12.88 3.91
C THR A 262 -18.83 -11.61 4.23
N ARG A 263 -18.07 -11.60 5.33
CA ARG A 263 -17.17 -10.51 5.73
C ARG A 263 -16.01 -10.37 4.74
N LEU A 264 -16.29 -9.94 3.51
CA LEU A 264 -15.29 -9.27 2.71
C LEU A 264 -15.14 -7.89 3.33
N THR A 265 -14.15 -7.70 4.20
CA THR A 265 -13.70 -6.34 4.47
C THR A 265 -13.23 -5.79 3.12
N PRO A 266 -13.71 -4.62 2.66
CA PRO A 266 -13.28 -4.00 1.40
C PRO A 266 -11.75 -4.03 1.21
N ALA A 267 -11.00 -4.08 2.33
CA ALA A 267 -9.56 -4.18 2.40
C ALA A 267 -8.95 -5.39 1.67
N HIS A 268 -9.62 -6.55 1.63
CA HIS A 268 -9.09 -7.73 0.93
C HIS A 268 -9.08 -7.51 -0.59
N LEU A 269 -10.19 -7.04 -1.17
CA LEU A 269 -10.23 -6.66 -2.59
C LEU A 269 -9.23 -5.55 -2.89
N GLY A 270 -9.14 -4.54 -2.01
CA GLY A 270 -8.15 -3.47 -2.11
C GLY A 270 -6.69 -3.97 -2.14
N ALA A 271 -6.37 -5.00 -1.36
CA ALA A 271 -5.04 -5.61 -1.38
C ALA A 271 -4.71 -6.28 -2.73
N PHE A 272 -5.68 -6.94 -3.37
CA PHE A 272 -5.50 -7.49 -4.71
C PHE A 272 -5.39 -6.41 -5.79
N ILE A 273 -6.16 -5.32 -5.69
CA ILE A 273 -6.01 -4.15 -6.59
C ILE A 273 -4.57 -3.63 -6.54
N LEU A 274 -4.04 -3.40 -5.33
CA LEU A 274 -2.66 -2.97 -5.14
C LEU A 274 -1.65 -3.95 -5.74
N SER A 275 -1.80 -5.23 -5.45
CA SER A 275 -0.83 -6.24 -5.87
C SER A 275 -0.78 -6.35 -7.40
N HIS A 276 -1.94 -6.24 -8.06
CA HIS A 276 -2.00 -6.20 -9.52
C HIS A 276 -1.35 -4.93 -10.10
N SER A 277 -1.48 -3.78 -9.41
CA SER A 277 -0.87 -2.53 -9.85
C SER A 277 0.68 -2.53 -9.79
N LYS A 278 1.29 -3.41 -9.01
CA LYS A 278 2.75 -3.52 -8.90
C LYS A 278 3.38 -4.39 -9.99
N LYS A 279 2.58 -5.09 -10.80
CA LYS A 279 3.10 -5.96 -11.86
C LYS A 279 3.80 -5.09 -12.90
N VAL A 280 5.12 -5.21 -12.95
CA VAL A 280 5.92 -4.67 -14.03
C VAL A 280 5.79 -5.65 -15.19
N ILE A 281 5.16 -5.20 -16.29
CA ILE A 281 5.05 -5.95 -17.55
C ILE A 281 6.39 -5.85 -18.29
#